data_AF-A0A3M1NTM8-F1
#
_entry.id   AF-A0A3M1NTM8-F1
#
_cell.length_a   1.000
_cell.length_b   1.000
_cell.length_c   1.000
_cell.angle_alpha   90.00
_cell.angle_beta   90.00
_cell.angle_gamma   90.00
#
_symmetry.space_group_name_H-M   'P 1'
#
loop_
_entity.id
_entity.type
_entity.pdbx_description
1 polymer ?
#
loop_
_entity_poly.entity_id
_entity_poly.type
_entity_poly.pdbx_seq_one_letter_code
_entity_poly.pdbx_strand_id
1 'polypeptide(L)'
;LREAMEDRLHQPFRKHLIPGYDEFVQSGYQHAALGVCISGSGSTVLGLVREEHARGLVEAWKAAARAQAVAARVRAVGLENRGALVQEV
;
A
#
# COMPACT_ATOMS: atom_id res chain seq x y z
N LEU A 1 6.96 -13.42 3.02
CA LEU A 1 7.02 -11.95 2.81
C LEU A 1 6.29 -11.21 3.91
N ARG A 2 5.05 -11.58 4.26
CA ARG A 2 4.29 -11.03 5.40
C ARG A 2 5.13 -10.75 6.65
N GLU A 3 5.79 -11.76 7.20
CA GLU A 3 6.63 -11.62 8.40
C GLU A 3 7.82 -10.68 8.17
N ALA A 4 8.46 -10.76 7.00
CA ALA A 4 9.60 -9.90 6.64
C ALA A 4 9.20 -8.41 6.47
N MET A 5 7.92 -8.13 6.21
CA MET A 5 7.38 -6.76 6.11
C MET A 5 6.74 -6.27 7.42
N GLU A 6 6.79 -7.06 8.48
CA GLU A 6 6.34 -6.66 9.80
C GLU A 6 7.44 -5.83 10.51
N ASP A 7 7.56 -4.56 10.13
CA ASP A 7 8.47 -3.65 10.83
C ASP A 7 8.00 -3.42 12.27
N ARG A 8 8.85 -3.84 13.23
CA ARG A 8 8.65 -3.71 14.67
C ARG A 8 9.20 -2.41 15.25
N LEU A 9 9.97 -1.65 14.47
CA LEU A 9 10.69 -0.47 14.94
C LEU A 9 9.98 0.84 14.58
N HIS A 10 9.51 1.03 13.34
CA HIS A 10 8.94 2.31 12.91
C HIS A 10 7.42 2.29 12.76
N GLN A 11 6.86 1.25 12.12
CA GLN A 11 5.41 1.15 11.88
C GLN A 11 4.55 1.21 13.16
N PRO A 12 4.91 0.58 14.29
CA PRO A 12 4.08 0.62 15.49
C PRO A 12 3.85 2.05 16.00
N PHE A 13 4.86 2.91 15.87
CA PHE A 13 4.77 4.31 16.29
C PHE A 13 4.18 5.24 15.23
N ARG A 14 4.13 4.84 13.96
CA ARG A 14 3.61 5.71 12.87
C ARG A 14 2.21 5.37 12.40
N LYS A 15 1.77 4.11 12.55
CA LYS A 15 0.50 3.65 11.97
C LYS A 15 -0.71 4.47 12.42
N HIS A 16 -0.68 5.00 13.64
CA HIS A 16 -1.77 5.83 14.19
C HIS A 16 -1.93 7.18 13.46
N LEU A 17 -0.92 7.63 12.69
CA LEU A 17 -0.97 8.83 11.87
C LEU A 17 -1.66 8.60 10.51
N ILE A 18 -1.96 7.34 10.17
CA ILE A 18 -2.60 6.96 8.91
C ILE A 18 -4.02 6.47 9.24
N PRO A 19 -5.05 7.27 8.94
CA PRO A 19 -6.43 6.86 9.17
C PRO A 19 -6.76 5.55 8.45
N GLY A 20 -7.31 4.58 9.18
CA GLY A 20 -7.70 3.29 8.62
C GLY A 20 -6.54 2.33 8.30
N TYR A 21 -5.33 2.55 8.82
CA TYR A 21 -4.15 1.75 8.48
C TYR A 21 -4.35 0.25 8.69
N ASP A 22 -4.85 -0.15 9.86
CA ASP A 22 -5.01 -1.56 10.19
C ASP A 22 -6.07 -2.23 9.27
N GLU A 23 -7.08 -1.48 8.82
CA GLU A 23 -8.07 -1.92 7.83
C GLU A 23 -7.47 -2.10 6.44
N PHE A 24 -6.55 -1.23 6.00
CA PHE A 24 -5.82 -1.42 4.75
C PHE A 24 -4.93 -2.66 4.81
N VAL A 25 -4.27 -2.91 5.94
CA VAL A 25 -3.45 -4.10 6.17
C VAL A 25 -4.31 -5.37 6.11
N GLN A 26 -5.41 -5.41 6.86
CA GLN A 26 -6.33 -6.55 6.87
C GLN A 26 -6.93 -6.80 5.47
N SER A 27 -7.45 -5.74 4.83
CA SER A 27 -8.00 -5.80 3.47
C SER A 27 -6.97 -6.28 2.46
N GLY A 28 -5.73 -5.79 2.56
CA GLY A 28 -4.65 -6.22 1.68
C GLY A 28 -4.41 -7.72 1.75
N TYR A 29 -4.34 -8.25 2.97
CA TYR A 29 -4.14 -9.68 3.19
C TYR A 29 -5.31 -10.56 2.75
N GLN A 30 -6.54 -10.05 2.83
CA GLN A 30 -7.72 -10.73 2.26
C GLN A 30 -7.70 -10.75 0.72
N HIS A 31 -7.03 -9.78 0.09
CA HIS A 31 -6.95 -9.62 -1.36
C HIS A 31 -5.56 -9.95 -1.92
N ALA A 32 -4.96 -11.03 -1.39
CA ALA A 32 -3.72 -11.65 -1.88
C ALA A 32 -2.44 -10.79 -1.79
N ALA A 33 -2.41 -9.73 -0.98
CA ALA A 33 -1.17 -9.04 -0.68
C ALA A 33 -0.19 -9.98 0.03
N LEU A 34 1.04 -10.05 -0.49
CA LEU A 34 2.16 -10.81 0.05
C LEU A 34 2.77 -10.13 1.27
N GLY A 35 2.57 -8.81 1.39
CA GLY A 35 2.98 -7.98 2.52
C GLY A 35 2.45 -6.57 2.35
N VAL A 36 2.21 -5.88 3.47
CA VAL A 36 1.71 -4.51 3.52
C VAL A 36 2.58 -3.70 4.46
N CYS A 37 2.97 -2.49 4.05
CA CYS A 37 3.73 -1.59 4.91
C CYS A 37 3.43 -0.11 4.65
N ILE A 38 3.96 0.76 5.52
CA ILE A 38 4.05 2.19 5.27
C ILE A 38 5.16 2.45 4.24
N SER A 39 4.84 3.18 3.17
CA SER A 39 5.83 3.61 2.17
C SER A 39 6.53 4.89 2.61
N GLY A 40 7.86 4.84 2.77
CA GLY A 40 8.66 5.95 3.27
C GLY A 40 8.20 6.40 4.67
N SER A 41 7.96 7.70 4.84
CA SER A 41 7.41 8.26 6.08
C SER A 41 5.88 8.11 6.20
N GLY A 42 5.19 7.58 5.18
CA GLY A 42 3.74 7.69 5.06
C GLY A 42 3.29 9.09 4.60
N SER A 43 2.00 9.31 4.38
CA SER A 43 0.83 8.46 4.72
C SER A 43 0.50 7.37 3.69
N THR A 44 1.32 7.17 2.67
CA THR A 44 1.10 6.13 1.66
C THR A 44 1.27 4.73 2.26
N VAL A 45 0.28 3.85 2.02
CA VAL A 45 0.36 2.42 2.32
C VAL A 45 0.74 1.66 1.04
N LEU A 46 1.73 0.78 1.13
CA LEU A 46 2.21 -0.06 0.04
C LEU A 46 1.78 -1.51 0.28
N GLY A 47 1.22 -2.13 -0.75
CA GLY A 47 0.85 -3.55 -0.76
C GLY A 47 1.59 -4.25 -1.88
N LEU A 48 2.45 -5.22 -1.53
CA LEU A 48 3.11 -6.06 -2.52
C LEU A 48 2.16 -7.18 -2.92
N VAL A 49 1.92 -7.33 -4.22
CA VAL A 49 0.96 -8.29 -4.76
C VAL A 49 1.45 -8.77 -6.14
N ARG A 50 1.06 -9.98 -6.54
CA ARG A 50 1.31 -10.44 -7.91
C ARG A 50 0.38 -9.69 -8.89
N GLU A 51 0.83 -9.52 -10.13
CA GLU A 51 0.16 -8.69 -11.13
C GLU A 51 -1.31 -9.11 -11.37
N GLU A 52 -1.57 -10.42 -11.40
CA GLU A 52 -2.90 -11.01 -11.59
C GLU A 52 -3.91 -10.62 -10.50
N HIS A 53 -3.45 -10.21 -9.31
CA HIS A 53 -4.31 -9.79 -8.20
C HIS A 53 -4.33 -8.26 -7.99
N ALA A 54 -3.50 -7.49 -8.72
CA ALA A 54 -3.34 -6.06 -8.52
C ALA A 54 -4.66 -5.28 -8.65
N ARG A 55 -5.48 -5.63 -9.66
CA ARG A 55 -6.79 -4.99 -9.85
C ARG A 55 -7.73 -5.22 -8.67
N GLY A 56 -7.77 -6.45 -8.15
CA GLY A 56 -8.61 -6.80 -7.00
C GLY A 56 -8.21 -6.03 -5.74
N LEU A 57 -6.90 -5.95 -5.48
CA LEU A 57 -6.38 -5.19 -4.35
C LEU A 57 -6.70 -3.69 -4.46
N VAL A 58 -6.57 -3.09 -5.65
CA VAL A 58 -6.90 -1.67 -5.89
C VAL A 58 -8.38 -1.39 -5.56
N GLU A 59 -9.30 -2.23 -6.02
CA GLU A 59 -10.72 -2.03 -5.75
C GLU A 59 -11.08 -2.24 -4.26
N ALA A 60 -10.45 -3.22 -3.61
CA ALA A 60 -10.60 -3.46 -2.19
C ALA A 60 -10.11 -2.26 -1.34
N TRP A 61 -8.97 -1.68 -1.70
CA TRP A 61 -8.43 -0.51 -1.00
C TRP A 61 -9.21 0.77 -1.28
N LYS A 62 -9.76 0.96 -2.50
CA LYS A 62 -10.72 2.04 -2.74
C LYS A 62 -11.97 1.89 -1.86
N ALA A 63 -12.47 0.66 -1.70
CA ALA A 63 -13.61 0.39 -0.83
C ALA A 63 -13.28 0.66 0.65
N ALA A 64 -12.11 0.21 1.12
CA ALA A 64 -11.63 0.49 2.47
C ALA A 64 -11.49 1.99 2.73
N ALA A 65 -10.91 2.74 1.79
CA ALA A 65 -10.78 4.19 1.89
C ALA A 65 -12.15 4.88 2.01
N ARG A 66 -13.14 4.48 1.19
CA ARG A 66 -14.52 4.99 1.28
C ARG A 66 -15.17 4.68 2.63
N ALA A 67 -15.02 3.44 3.13
CA ALA A 67 -15.59 3.02 4.41
C ALA A 67 -15.02 3.81 5.60
N GLN A 68 -13.75 4.21 5.50
CA GLN A 68 -13.05 5.02 6.50
C GLN A 68 -13.19 6.54 6.27
N ALA A 69 -13.97 6.96 5.27
CA ALA A 69 -14.10 8.36 4.84
C ALA A 69 -12.75 9.05 4.55
N VAL A 70 -11.76 8.28 4.07
CA VAL A 70 -10.42 8.77 3.73
C VAL A 70 -10.36 9.13 2.25
N ALA A 71 -10.01 10.38 1.95
CA ALA A 71 -9.66 10.79 0.60
C ALA A 71 -8.32 10.15 0.19
N ALA A 72 -8.37 9.09 -0.62
CA ALA A 72 -7.18 8.35 -1.04
C ALA A 72 -7.15 8.12 -2.55
N ARG A 73 -5.95 8.17 -3.13
CA ARG A 73 -5.67 7.74 -4.50
C ARG A 73 -4.99 6.37 -4.45
N VAL A 74 -5.66 5.36 -4.98
CA VAL A 74 -5.15 3.98 -5.02
C VAL A 74 -4.73 3.62 -6.44
N ARG A 75 -3.49 3.15 -6.61
CA ARG A 75 -2.93 2.78 -7.92
C ARG A 75 -2.10 1.50 -7.81
N ALA A 76 -2.25 0.63 -8.80
CA ALA A 76 -1.26 -0.39 -9.08
C ALA A 76 -0.11 0.27 -9.86
N VAL A 77 1.12 0.00 -9.44
CA VAL A 77 2.35 0.46 -10.09
C VAL A 77 3.33 -0.70 -10.17
N GLY A 78 4.10 -0.77 -11.26
CA GLY A 78 5.22 -1.69 -11.39
C GLY A 78 6.52 -1.07 -10.89
N LEU A 79 7.57 -1.89 -10.77
CA LEU A 79 8.92 -1.39 -10.52
C LEU A 79 9.44 -0.68 -11.78
N GLU A 80 9.87 0.57 -11.63
CA GLU A 80 10.54 1.32 -12.69
C GLU A 80 12.06 1.09 -12.57
N ASN A 81 12.66 0.56 -13.63
CA ASN A 81 14.07 0.14 -13.64
C ASN A 81 14.99 1.16 -14.35
N ARG A 82 14.44 2.22 -14.95
CA ARG A 82 15.22 3.22 -15.69
C ARG A 82 15.59 4.46 -14.89
N GLY A 83 15.06 4.60 -13.68
CA GLY A 83 15.33 5.76 -12.82
C GLY A 83 14.93 7.08 -13.49
N ALA A 84 15.73 8.13 -13.29
CA ALA A 84 15.50 9.43 -13.92
C ALA A 84 16.02 9.44 -15.37
N LEU A 85 15.22 9.98 -16.28
CA LEU A 85 15.55 10.14 -17.70
C LEU A 85 15.42 11.62 -18.09
N VAL A 86 16.28 12.09 -19.00
CA VAL A 86 16.15 13.43 -19.60
C VAL A 86 15.05 13.38 -20.66
N GLN A 87 14.09 14.30 -20.58
CA GLN A 87 13.03 14.45 -21.56
C GLN A 87 13.30 15.70 -22.39
N GLU A 88 13.61 15.52 -23.67
CA GLU A 88 13.68 16.63 -24.63
C GLU A 88 12.25 17.10 -24.95
N VAL A 89 12.06 18.43 -24.99
CA VAL A 89 10.78 19.12 -25.24
C VAL A 89 10.74 19.63 -26.66
#